data_AF-A0A1V9V9T9-F1
#
_entry.id   AF-A0A1V9V9T9-F1
#
_cell.length_a   1.000
_cell.length_b   1.000
_cell.length_c   1.000
_cell.angle_alpha   90.00
_cell.angle_beta   90.00
_cell.angle_gamma   90.00
#
_symmetry.space_group_name_H-M   'P 1'
#
loop_
_entity.id
_entity.type
_entity.pdbx_description
1 polymer ?
#
loop_
_entity_poly.entity_id
_entity_poly.type
_entity_poly.pdbx_seq_one_letter_code
_entity_poly.pdbx_strand_id
1 'polypeptide(L)'
;EKDTSGKLLELMEQTVDGEYQNFKQKGGAYTRENFFNKYPETAKLVENLSDNDIWKLNRGGHDPVKVYAAYKRAVETKGRPTVILAKTVKGYGMGSAAEGMNIAHGVKKVDVNQLKAFRDRFDLPISDEDVESYSYYKPDENSPEVQYLKEKRAALGGFVPQRREKFSNKLEIPALSEFESIIAGSGDREISTTMAFVRVLNALLKDKQIGKNIVPIVPDEARTFGMEGMFRQFGIYSSAGQKYIPQDKDQVAFYKEDIKGQVLQ
;
A
#
# COMPACT_ATOMS: atom_id res chain seq x y z
N GLU A 1 11.36 16.45 -24.99
CA GLU A 1 10.93 16.79 -26.36
C GLU A 1 11.77 17.92 -26.95
N LYS A 2 11.81 19.12 -26.35
CA LYS A 2 12.71 20.20 -26.83
C LYS A 2 14.19 19.96 -26.53
N ASP A 3 14.49 19.29 -25.41
CA ASP A 3 15.86 18.85 -25.12
C ASP A 3 16.25 17.70 -26.02
N THR A 4 17.19 17.96 -26.93
CA THR A 4 17.79 16.97 -27.84
C THR A 4 19.23 16.62 -27.45
N SER A 5 19.85 17.39 -26.53
CA SER A 5 21.20 17.10 -26.04
C SER A 5 21.19 16.08 -24.89
N GLY A 6 20.06 15.91 -24.22
CA GLY A 6 19.90 15.03 -23.06
C GLY A 6 20.42 15.64 -21.76
N LYS A 7 20.88 16.89 -21.79
CA LYS A 7 21.47 17.57 -20.63
C LYS A 7 20.47 17.82 -19.51
N LEU A 8 19.18 17.95 -19.81
CA LEU A 8 18.16 18.10 -18.76
C LEU A 8 18.01 16.80 -17.95
N LEU A 9 18.06 15.64 -18.61
CA LEU A 9 18.00 14.35 -17.92
C LEU A 9 19.24 14.16 -17.04
N GLU A 10 20.43 14.39 -17.59
CA GLU A 10 21.69 14.31 -16.83
C GLU A 10 21.67 15.24 -15.60
N LEU A 11 21.22 16.48 -15.78
CA LEU A 11 21.04 17.44 -14.69
C LEU A 11 20.07 16.92 -13.61
N MET A 12 18.95 16.32 -14.02
CA MET A 12 17.97 15.75 -13.08
C MET A 12 18.53 14.56 -12.30
N GLU A 13 19.36 13.72 -12.92
CA GLU A 13 19.98 12.55 -12.28
C GLU A 13 21.11 12.92 -11.31
N GLN A 14 21.86 13.99 -11.59
CA GLN A 14 22.94 14.49 -10.72
C GLN A 14 22.42 15.29 -9.52
N THR A 15 21.24 15.89 -9.63
CA THR A 15 20.68 16.76 -8.60
C THR A 15 20.17 15.95 -7.41
N VAL A 16 20.68 16.24 -6.21
CA VAL A 16 20.32 15.52 -4.99
C VAL A 16 19.03 16.05 -4.34
N ASP A 17 18.41 15.26 -3.47
CA ASP A 17 17.13 15.59 -2.82
C ASP A 17 17.15 16.93 -2.08
N GLY A 18 18.26 17.26 -1.40
CA GLY A 18 18.41 18.53 -0.68
C GLY A 18 18.32 19.75 -1.60
N GLU A 19 18.89 19.67 -2.81
CA GLU A 19 18.76 20.72 -3.82
C GLU A 19 17.32 20.83 -4.33
N TYR A 20 16.66 19.69 -4.59
CA TYR A 20 15.25 19.68 -4.99
C TYR A 20 14.29 20.32 -3.97
N GLN A 21 14.61 20.25 -2.67
CA GLN A 21 13.85 20.99 -1.66
C GLN A 21 14.09 22.49 -1.77
N ASN A 22 15.35 22.92 -1.92
CA ASN A 22 15.69 24.33 -2.09
C ASN A 22 15.00 24.96 -3.31
N PHE A 23 14.95 24.27 -4.45
CA PHE A 23 14.30 24.79 -5.66
C PHE A 23 12.80 25.07 -5.45
N LYS A 24 12.12 24.21 -4.68
CA LYS A 24 10.71 24.45 -4.39
C LYS A 24 10.51 25.59 -3.38
N GLN A 25 11.35 25.66 -2.36
CA GLN A 25 11.26 26.65 -1.29
C GLN A 25 11.65 28.06 -1.74
N LYS A 26 12.73 28.19 -2.53
CA LYS A 26 13.35 29.49 -2.89
C LYS A 26 12.79 30.12 -4.16
N GLY A 27 11.87 29.45 -4.85
CA GLY A 27 11.15 30.03 -5.97
C GLY A 27 11.82 29.85 -7.33
N GLY A 28 11.19 30.43 -8.36
CA GLY A 28 11.58 30.25 -9.76
C GLY A 28 12.90 30.89 -10.14
N ALA A 29 13.20 32.10 -9.65
CA ALA A 29 14.46 32.79 -9.92
C ALA A 29 15.66 31.97 -9.42
N TYR A 30 15.58 31.48 -8.18
CA TYR A 30 16.60 30.60 -7.60
C TYR A 30 16.73 29.30 -8.40
N THR A 31 15.61 28.71 -8.82
CA THR A 31 15.60 27.49 -9.65
C THR A 31 16.22 27.74 -11.03
N ARG A 32 15.96 28.87 -11.67
CA ARG A 32 16.62 29.23 -12.94
C ARG A 32 18.13 29.25 -12.77
N GLU A 33 18.61 30.00 -11.79
CA GLU A 33 20.04 30.21 -11.57
C GLU A 33 20.76 28.94 -11.10
N ASN A 34 20.16 28.17 -10.18
CA ASN A 34 20.84 27.08 -9.49
C ASN A 34 20.49 25.69 -10.04
N PHE A 35 19.52 25.57 -10.94
CA PHE A 35 19.19 24.32 -11.64
C PHE A 35 19.43 24.47 -13.14
N PHE A 36 18.64 25.31 -13.83
CA PHE A 36 18.69 25.39 -15.29
C PHE A 36 19.97 26.02 -15.83
N ASN A 37 20.54 27.01 -15.16
CA ASN A 37 21.77 27.69 -15.61
C ASN A 37 23.07 26.89 -15.33
N LYS A 38 22.98 25.67 -14.78
CA LYS A 38 24.16 24.79 -14.62
C LYS A 38 24.78 24.40 -15.96
N TYR A 39 23.99 24.33 -17.03
CA TYR A 39 24.46 24.06 -18.39
C TYR A 39 23.83 25.04 -19.40
N PRO A 40 24.57 25.50 -20.44
CA PRO A 40 24.02 26.37 -21.49
C PRO A 40 22.79 25.79 -22.17
N GLU A 41 22.76 24.47 -22.39
CA GLU A 41 21.67 23.75 -23.02
C GLU A 41 20.39 23.82 -22.18
N THR A 42 20.48 23.58 -20.87
CA THR A 42 19.34 23.65 -19.97
C THR A 42 18.88 25.08 -19.70
N ALA A 43 19.80 26.05 -19.72
CA ALA A 43 19.46 27.47 -19.63
C ALA A 43 18.60 27.91 -20.82
N LYS A 44 18.98 27.50 -22.03
CA LYS A 44 18.24 27.79 -23.26
C LYS A 44 16.83 27.21 -23.26
N LEU A 45 16.60 26.06 -22.62
CA LEU A 45 15.26 25.45 -22.54
C LEU A 45 14.22 26.33 -21.84
N VAL A 46 14.66 27.19 -20.92
CA VAL A 46 13.79 28.04 -20.09
C VAL A 46 13.95 29.53 -20.35
N GLU A 47 14.70 29.92 -21.39
CA GLU A 47 14.99 31.33 -21.71
C GLU A 47 13.73 32.17 -21.94
N ASN A 48 12.68 31.55 -22.49
CA ASN A 48 11.39 32.18 -22.80
C ASN A 48 10.35 32.00 -21.68
N LEU A 49 10.69 31.34 -20.59
CA LEU A 49 9.80 31.17 -19.44
C LEU A 49 10.05 32.30 -18.45
N SER A 50 9.00 32.82 -17.81
CA SER A 50 9.17 33.68 -16.65
C SER A 50 9.60 32.88 -15.42
N ASP A 51 10.12 33.54 -14.38
CA ASP A 51 10.41 32.85 -13.12
C ASP A 51 9.15 32.25 -12.49
N ASN A 52 7.99 32.87 -12.68
CA ASN A 52 6.72 32.29 -12.24
C ASN A 52 6.39 31.00 -12.99
N ASP A 53 6.64 30.93 -14.29
CA ASP A 53 6.42 29.72 -15.08
C ASP A 53 7.35 28.58 -14.65
N ILE A 54 8.62 28.90 -14.39
CA ILE A 54 9.58 27.94 -13.82
C ILE A 54 9.10 27.42 -12.47
N TRP A 55 8.61 28.31 -11.60
CA TRP A 55 8.11 27.92 -10.29
C TRP A 55 6.86 27.03 -10.34
N LYS A 56 6.04 27.18 -11.39
CA LYS A 56 4.83 26.38 -11.64
C LYS A 56 5.14 24.98 -12.19
N LEU A 57 6.36 24.68 -12.62
CA LEU A 57 6.75 23.33 -13.02
C LEU A 57 6.51 22.35 -11.86
N ASN A 58 5.57 21.43 -12.06
CA ASN A 58 5.04 20.60 -10.98
C ASN A 58 5.72 19.21 -10.92
N ARG A 59 5.58 18.54 -9.78
CA ARG A 59 6.07 17.16 -9.59
C ARG A 59 4.98 16.17 -10.03
N GLY A 60 5.39 15.04 -10.60
CA GLY A 60 4.47 14.07 -11.21
C GLY A 60 3.42 13.47 -10.26
N GLY A 61 3.66 13.45 -8.95
CA GLY A 61 2.66 13.01 -7.97
C GLY A 61 1.47 13.96 -7.81
N HIS A 62 1.55 15.17 -8.36
CA HIS A 62 0.47 16.18 -8.35
C HIS A 62 -0.20 16.33 -9.72
N ASP A 63 0.18 15.51 -10.71
CA ASP A 63 -0.42 15.47 -12.03
C ASP A 63 -1.37 14.24 -12.13
N PRO A 64 -2.70 14.44 -12.17
CA PRO A 64 -3.66 13.34 -12.25
C PRO A 64 -3.46 12.42 -13.45
N VAL A 65 -2.96 12.94 -14.58
CA VAL A 65 -2.70 12.14 -15.79
C VAL A 65 -1.53 11.19 -15.55
N LYS A 66 -0.45 11.66 -14.90
CA LYS A 66 0.71 10.82 -14.56
C LYS A 66 0.36 9.78 -13.50
N VAL A 67 -0.41 10.18 -12.48
CA VAL A 67 -0.89 9.28 -11.43
C VAL A 67 -1.78 8.19 -12.04
N TYR A 68 -2.76 8.57 -12.88
CA TYR A 68 -3.62 7.60 -13.57
C TYR A 68 -2.82 6.62 -14.43
N ALA A 69 -1.88 7.13 -15.24
CA ALA A 69 -1.04 6.29 -16.09
C ALA A 69 -0.24 5.27 -15.27
N ALA A 70 0.29 5.67 -14.11
CA ALA A 70 1.01 4.78 -13.21
C ALA A 70 0.10 3.68 -12.63
N TYR A 71 -1.09 4.03 -12.13
CA TYR A 71 -2.05 3.06 -11.60
C TYR A 71 -2.58 2.11 -12.68
N LYS A 72 -2.87 2.63 -13.88
CA LYS A 72 -3.32 1.83 -15.03
C LYS A 72 -2.27 0.76 -15.39
N ARG A 73 -1.00 1.16 -15.50
CA ARG A 73 0.12 0.24 -15.73
C ARG A 73 0.28 -0.78 -14.60
N ALA A 74 0.09 -0.36 -13.34
CA ALA A 74 0.18 -1.26 -12.19
C ALA A 74 -0.92 -2.35 -12.22
N VAL A 75 -2.16 -2.00 -12.56
CA VAL A 75 -3.28 -2.96 -12.68
C VAL A 75 -3.06 -3.96 -13.83
N GLU A 76 -2.45 -3.50 -14.91
CA GLU A 76 -2.14 -4.32 -16.09
C GLU A 76 -0.92 -5.22 -15.90
N THR A 77 -0.01 -4.88 -14.99
CA THR A 77 1.20 -5.66 -14.70
C THR A 77 0.83 -7.01 -14.07
N LYS A 78 1.33 -8.10 -14.64
CA LYS A 78 1.11 -9.49 -14.17
C LYS A 78 2.42 -10.14 -13.75
N GLY A 79 2.32 -11.14 -12.87
CA GLY A 79 3.44 -11.98 -12.45
C GLY A 79 4.42 -11.34 -11.44
N ARG A 80 4.20 -10.09 -11.03
CA ARG A 80 5.02 -9.41 -10.02
C ARG A 80 4.24 -8.27 -9.32
N PRO A 81 4.60 -7.90 -8.09
CA PRO A 81 4.10 -6.67 -7.48
C PRO A 81 4.64 -5.41 -8.19
N THR A 82 3.92 -4.29 -8.05
CA THR A 82 4.32 -2.99 -8.61
C THR A 82 4.47 -1.97 -7.48
N VAL A 83 5.57 -1.21 -7.50
CA VAL A 83 5.80 -0.07 -6.61
C VAL A 83 5.73 1.21 -7.43
N ILE A 84 4.89 2.16 -7.00
CA ILE A 84 4.78 3.49 -7.63
C ILE A 84 5.51 4.50 -6.74
N LEU A 85 6.56 5.12 -7.29
CA LEU A 85 7.32 6.17 -6.62
C LEU A 85 6.79 7.54 -7.04
N ALA A 86 5.80 8.06 -6.31
CA ALA A 86 5.19 9.36 -6.59
C ALA A 86 6.01 10.50 -5.98
N LYS A 87 6.72 11.27 -6.82
CA LYS A 87 7.43 12.49 -6.39
C LYS A 87 6.42 13.60 -6.12
N THR A 88 6.28 14.03 -4.86
CA THR A 88 5.32 15.06 -4.39
C THR A 88 6.04 16.21 -3.68
N VAL A 89 5.31 17.26 -3.31
CA VAL A 89 5.78 18.36 -2.45
C VAL A 89 5.14 18.23 -1.07
N LYS A 90 5.93 18.21 0.00
CA LYS A 90 5.41 18.22 1.39
C LYS A 90 4.72 19.56 1.65
N GLY A 91 3.50 19.52 2.19
CA GLY A 91 2.70 20.73 2.43
C GLY A 91 2.25 21.43 1.14
N TYR A 92 2.02 20.67 0.06
CA TYR A 92 1.60 21.24 -1.23
C TYR A 92 0.37 22.13 -1.07
N GLY A 93 0.48 23.36 -1.55
CA GLY A 93 -0.57 24.36 -1.50
C GLY A 93 -0.80 25.04 -0.16
N MET A 94 0.05 24.77 0.84
CA MET A 94 0.07 25.53 2.08
C MET A 94 0.90 26.81 1.99
N GLY A 95 1.53 27.10 0.84
CA GLY A 95 2.35 28.30 0.65
C GLY A 95 3.48 28.42 1.68
N SER A 96 3.73 29.64 2.16
CA SER A 96 4.75 29.95 3.16
C SER A 96 4.51 29.31 4.54
N ALA A 97 3.37 28.64 4.74
CA ALA A 97 3.07 27.96 6.00
C ALA A 97 3.83 26.63 6.15
N ALA A 98 4.00 25.87 5.06
CA ALA A 98 4.58 24.53 5.11
C ALA A 98 5.09 23.97 3.77
N GLU A 99 4.83 24.63 2.63
CA GLU A 99 5.14 24.07 1.30
C GLU A 99 6.66 23.99 1.09
N GLY A 100 7.18 22.77 1.03
CA GLY A 100 8.63 22.53 0.92
C GLY A 100 9.41 22.76 2.21
N MET A 101 8.74 22.90 3.36
CA MET A 101 9.38 23.11 4.66
C MET A 101 9.38 21.87 5.56
N ASN A 102 10.44 21.73 6.35
CA ASN A 102 10.61 20.61 7.28
C ASN A 102 10.03 20.90 8.67
N ILE A 103 8.76 21.30 8.72
CA ILE A 103 8.01 21.55 9.96
C ILE A 103 7.45 20.21 10.48
N ALA A 104 7.44 20.05 11.81
CA ALA A 104 6.87 18.88 12.48
C ALA A 104 5.39 18.66 12.12
N HIS A 105 4.98 17.40 11.96
CA HIS A 105 3.61 17.04 11.58
C HIS A 105 2.55 17.34 12.66
N GLY A 106 2.94 17.79 13.86
CA GLY A 106 2.07 18.00 15.02
C GLY A 106 1.88 19.45 15.46
N VAL A 107 1.97 20.42 14.55
CA VAL A 107 1.73 21.84 14.90
C VAL A 107 0.29 22.02 15.40
N LYS A 108 0.13 22.41 16.66
CA LYS A 108 -1.16 22.51 17.36
C LYS A 108 -2.01 23.73 16.96
N LYS A 109 -1.38 24.79 16.42
CA LYS A 109 -2.05 26.03 16.04
C LYS A 109 -1.88 26.26 14.55
N VAL A 110 -2.99 26.26 13.81
CA VAL A 110 -3.02 26.69 12.42
C VAL A 110 -3.34 28.19 12.41
N ASP A 111 -2.56 28.98 11.68
CA ASP A 111 -2.81 30.41 11.52
C ASP A 111 -3.97 30.62 10.54
N VAL A 112 -4.98 31.40 10.93
CA VAL A 112 -6.17 31.70 10.13
C VAL A 112 -5.78 32.32 8.78
N ASN A 113 -4.74 33.16 8.73
CA ASN A 113 -4.27 33.74 7.47
C ASN A 113 -3.78 32.67 6.50
N GLN A 114 -3.18 31.60 7.01
CA GLN A 114 -2.75 30.46 6.21
C GLN A 114 -3.93 29.65 5.70
N LEU A 115 -5.02 29.54 6.48
CA LEU A 115 -6.26 28.90 6.03
C LEU A 115 -6.95 29.72 4.94
N LYS A 116 -7.01 31.05 5.07
CA LYS A 116 -7.54 31.94 4.01
C LYS A 116 -6.72 31.80 2.73
N ALA A 117 -5.39 31.83 2.83
CA ALA A 117 -4.50 31.63 1.68
C ALA A 117 -4.67 30.23 1.04
N PHE A 118 -4.88 29.17 1.84
CA PHE A 118 -5.17 27.84 1.33
C PHE A 118 -6.51 27.80 0.59
N ARG A 119 -7.57 28.35 1.18
CA ARG A 119 -8.88 28.49 0.55
C ARG A 119 -8.76 29.19 -0.80
N ASP A 120 -8.10 30.34 -0.84
CA ASP A 120 -7.94 31.14 -2.05
C ASP A 120 -7.13 30.39 -3.12
N ARG A 121 -6.10 29.65 -2.72
CA ARG A 121 -5.28 28.87 -3.65
C ARG A 121 -6.05 27.76 -4.35
N PHE A 122 -6.97 27.12 -3.64
CA PHE A 122 -7.77 26.00 -4.14
C PHE A 122 -9.18 26.44 -4.59
N ASP A 123 -9.41 27.75 -4.71
CA ASP A 123 -10.68 28.35 -5.14
C ASP A 123 -11.89 27.79 -4.37
N LEU A 124 -11.74 27.59 -3.06
CA LEU A 124 -12.77 26.98 -2.23
C LEU A 124 -13.88 28.01 -1.91
N PRO A 125 -15.17 27.68 -2.14
CA PRO A 125 -16.30 28.60 -1.93
C PRO A 125 -16.68 28.67 -0.44
N ILE A 126 -15.79 29.21 0.40
CA ILE A 126 -15.92 29.30 1.86
C ILE A 126 -15.74 30.76 2.28
N SER A 127 -16.66 31.30 3.08
CA SER A 127 -16.58 32.69 3.55
C SER A 127 -15.38 32.92 4.48
N ASP A 128 -14.97 34.18 4.66
CA ASP A 128 -13.91 34.53 5.63
C ASP A 128 -14.35 34.15 7.06
N GLU A 129 -15.62 34.35 7.38
CA GLU A 129 -16.23 34.03 8.67
C GLU A 129 -16.24 32.52 8.94
N ASP A 130 -16.51 31.70 7.92
CA ASP A 130 -16.48 30.24 8.02
C ASP A 130 -15.05 29.71 8.20
N VAL A 131 -14.06 30.34 7.56
CA VAL A 131 -12.64 30.03 7.79
C VAL A 131 -12.22 30.37 9.22
N GLU A 132 -12.62 31.55 9.73
CA GLU A 132 -12.32 32.00 11.09
C GLU A 132 -12.96 31.15 12.18
N SER A 133 -14.15 30.60 11.90
CA SER A 133 -14.88 29.71 12.80
C SER A 133 -14.50 28.22 12.68
N TYR A 134 -13.58 27.88 11.77
CA TYR A 134 -13.18 26.49 11.46
C TYR A 134 -14.36 25.60 11.05
N SER A 135 -15.32 26.18 10.32
CA SER A 135 -16.53 25.51 9.89
C SER A 135 -16.24 24.48 8.80
N TYR A 136 -16.91 23.31 8.87
CA TYR A 136 -16.85 22.33 7.79
C TYR A 136 -17.66 22.80 6.59
N TYR A 137 -17.05 22.77 5.41
CA TYR A 137 -17.76 22.96 4.16
C TYR A 137 -18.40 21.65 3.69
N LYS A 138 -19.71 21.67 3.49
CA LYS A 138 -20.45 20.59 2.85
C LYS A 138 -21.11 21.14 1.57
N PRO A 139 -20.69 20.70 0.37
CA PRO A 139 -21.36 21.10 -0.86
C PRO A 139 -22.82 20.64 -0.91
N ASP A 140 -23.64 21.29 -1.72
CA ASP A 140 -25.04 20.90 -1.94
C ASP A 140 -25.11 19.47 -2.49
N GLU A 141 -26.09 18.69 -2.02
CA GLU A 141 -26.26 17.28 -2.43
C GLU A 141 -26.55 17.12 -3.93
N ASN A 142 -27.10 18.15 -4.58
CA ASN A 142 -27.39 18.21 -6.01
C ASN A 142 -26.31 18.93 -6.83
N SER A 143 -25.21 19.36 -6.20
CA SER A 143 -24.08 19.97 -6.92
C SER A 143 -23.43 18.99 -7.90
N PRO A 144 -22.90 19.45 -9.05
CA PRO A 144 -22.21 18.61 -10.02
C PRO A 144 -21.07 17.78 -9.40
N GLU A 145 -20.34 18.34 -8.44
CA GLU A 145 -19.22 17.72 -7.74
C GLU A 145 -19.68 16.54 -6.88
N VAL A 146 -20.77 16.70 -6.13
CA VAL A 146 -21.33 15.63 -5.28
C VAL A 146 -21.95 14.52 -6.13
N GLN A 147 -22.65 14.88 -7.22
CA GLN A 147 -23.19 13.89 -8.16
C GLN A 147 -22.06 13.07 -8.79
N TYR A 148 -21.02 13.74 -9.31
CA TYR A 148 -19.85 13.08 -9.86
C TYR A 148 -19.15 12.16 -8.83
N LEU A 149 -18.96 12.62 -7.60
CA LEU A 149 -18.35 11.81 -6.53
C LEU A 149 -19.17 10.55 -6.25
N LYS A 150 -20.50 10.69 -6.10
CA LYS A 150 -21.41 9.57 -5.83
C LYS A 150 -21.43 8.58 -6.99
N GLU A 151 -21.52 9.06 -8.23
CA GLU A 151 -21.50 8.24 -9.44
C GLU A 151 -20.20 7.42 -9.53
N LYS A 152 -19.04 8.06 -9.34
CA LYS A 152 -17.75 7.34 -9.36
C LYS A 152 -17.65 6.30 -8.25
N ARG A 153 -18.10 6.61 -7.04
CA ARG A 153 -18.11 5.63 -5.94
C ARG A 153 -19.08 4.48 -6.22
N ALA A 154 -20.28 4.76 -6.73
CA ALA A 154 -21.26 3.74 -7.10
C ALA A 154 -20.72 2.79 -8.18
N ALA A 155 -20.10 3.34 -9.23
CA ALA A 155 -19.45 2.55 -10.29
C ALA A 155 -18.27 1.68 -9.78
N LEU A 156 -17.69 2.04 -8.63
CA LEU A 156 -16.59 1.32 -7.98
C LEU A 156 -17.04 0.46 -6.78
N GLY A 157 -18.35 0.16 -6.68
CA GLY A 157 -18.88 -0.75 -5.65
C GLY A 157 -19.19 -0.11 -4.30
N GLY A 158 -19.32 1.21 -4.22
CA GLY A 158 -19.72 1.94 -3.00
C GLY A 158 -18.57 2.73 -2.38
N PHE A 159 -18.67 3.09 -1.10
CA PHE A 159 -17.64 3.87 -0.38
C PHE A 159 -16.55 2.98 0.23
N VAL A 160 -15.33 3.50 0.40
CA VAL A 160 -14.21 2.83 1.09
C VAL A 160 -13.44 3.85 1.94
N PRO A 161 -12.80 3.45 3.06
CA PRO A 161 -12.73 2.10 3.61
C PRO A 161 -14.05 1.64 4.23
N GLN A 162 -14.33 0.34 4.15
CA GLN A 162 -15.43 -0.32 4.83
C GLN A 162 -14.90 -1.52 5.60
N ARG A 163 -15.41 -1.75 6.80
CA ARG A 163 -15.07 -2.90 7.63
C ARG A 163 -16.34 -3.61 8.05
N ARG A 164 -16.44 -4.90 7.73
CA ARG A 164 -17.50 -5.77 8.22
C ARG A 164 -17.08 -6.35 9.56
N GLU A 165 -17.88 -6.15 10.60
CA GLU A 165 -17.56 -6.64 11.95
C GLU A 165 -17.74 -8.16 12.08
N LYS A 166 -18.69 -8.72 11.33
CA LYS A 166 -19.02 -10.14 11.34
C LYS A 166 -18.94 -10.72 9.93
N PHE A 167 -18.45 -11.95 9.83
CA PHE A 167 -18.59 -12.75 8.62
C PHE A 167 -20.07 -13.07 8.38
N SER A 168 -20.49 -13.26 7.12
CA SER A 168 -21.89 -13.60 6.80
C SER A 168 -22.21 -15.08 6.94
N ASN A 169 -21.21 -15.96 6.79
CA ASN A 169 -21.44 -17.40 6.73
C ASN A 169 -21.13 -18.03 8.08
N LYS A 170 -22.14 -18.62 8.74
CA LYS A 170 -21.92 -19.37 9.97
C LYS A 170 -20.99 -20.56 9.68
N LEU A 171 -19.90 -20.67 10.44
CA LEU A 171 -19.04 -21.85 10.42
C LEU A 171 -19.69 -22.94 11.29
N GLU A 172 -19.88 -24.11 10.73
CA GLU A 172 -20.23 -25.32 11.49
C GLU A 172 -18.95 -25.88 12.09
N ILE A 173 -18.76 -25.69 13.39
CA ILE A 173 -17.57 -26.16 14.08
C ILE A 173 -17.78 -27.59 14.63
N PRO A 174 -16.74 -28.43 14.67
CA PRO A 174 -16.82 -29.76 15.26
C PRO A 174 -17.28 -29.69 16.73
N ALA A 175 -18.14 -30.61 17.12
CA ALA A 175 -18.50 -30.77 18.52
C ALA A 175 -17.31 -31.31 19.33
N LEU A 176 -17.34 -31.12 20.65
CA LEU A 176 -16.27 -31.62 21.53
C LEU A 176 -16.08 -33.14 21.42
N SER A 177 -17.14 -33.89 21.11
CA SER A 177 -17.12 -35.35 20.89
C SER A 177 -16.18 -35.77 19.77
N GLU A 178 -15.99 -34.93 18.74
CA GLU A 178 -15.03 -35.20 17.64
C GLU A 178 -13.57 -35.25 18.13
N PHE A 179 -13.31 -34.78 19.35
CA PHE A 179 -12.00 -34.80 19.99
C PHE A 179 -11.89 -35.82 21.13
N GLU A 180 -12.83 -36.76 21.27
CA GLU A 180 -12.86 -37.75 22.36
C GLU A 180 -11.54 -38.51 22.53
N SER A 181 -10.91 -38.93 21.43
CA SER A 181 -9.62 -39.64 21.48
C SER A 181 -8.47 -38.80 22.07
N ILE A 182 -8.60 -37.47 22.05
CA ILE A 182 -7.62 -36.53 22.61
C ILE A 182 -7.97 -36.25 24.07
N ILE A 183 -9.26 -36.08 24.38
CA ILE A 183 -9.77 -35.79 25.73
C ILE A 183 -9.61 -36.99 26.68
N ALA A 184 -9.69 -38.21 26.16
CA ALA A 184 -9.45 -39.44 26.93
C ALA A 184 -8.00 -39.55 27.47
N GLY A 185 -7.11 -38.63 27.09
CA GLY A 185 -5.71 -38.63 27.49
C GLY A 185 -4.85 -39.52 26.61
N SER A 186 -3.56 -39.60 26.95
CA SER A 186 -2.57 -40.42 26.22
C SER A 186 -2.36 -41.81 26.83
N GLY A 187 -3.16 -42.18 27.85
CA GLY A 187 -2.97 -43.41 28.62
C GLY A 187 -1.58 -43.45 29.25
N ASP A 188 -0.85 -44.54 29.01
CA ASP A 188 0.51 -44.75 29.53
C ASP A 188 1.60 -44.01 28.73
N ARG A 189 1.25 -43.30 27.64
CA ARG A 189 2.23 -42.58 26.81
C ARG A 189 2.39 -41.15 27.31
N GLU A 190 3.63 -40.74 27.55
CA GLU A 190 3.95 -39.33 27.76
C GLU A 190 3.95 -38.59 26.41
N ILE A 191 3.24 -37.45 26.35
CA ILE A 191 3.21 -36.58 25.17
C ILE A 191 3.40 -35.13 25.61
N SER A 192 3.99 -34.31 24.74
CA SER A 192 4.04 -32.86 24.95
C SER A 192 2.71 -32.19 24.58
N THR A 193 2.50 -30.97 25.07
CA THR A 193 1.37 -30.12 24.65
C THR A 193 1.42 -29.78 23.16
N THR A 194 2.61 -29.75 22.55
CA THR A 194 2.78 -29.60 21.09
C THR A 194 2.24 -30.80 20.33
N MET A 195 2.54 -32.03 20.80
CA MET A 195 1.96 -33.24 20.22
C MET A 195 0.44 -33.26 20.36
N ALA A 196 -0.10 -32.83 21.51
CA ALA A 196 -1.54 -32.67 21.71
C ALA A 196 -2.16 -31.63 20.75
N PHE A 197 -1.51 -30.48 20.56
CA PHE A 197 -1.92 -29.45 19.60
C PHE A 197 -1.99 -30.01 18.16
N VAL A 198 -0.95 -30.74 17.72
CA VAL A 198 -0.93 -31.34 16.37
C VAL A 198 -2.06 -32.38 16.20
N ARG A 199 -2.41 -33.12 17.26
CA ARG A 199 -3.57 -34.03 17.22
C ARG A 199 -4.88 -33.26 17.03
N VAL A 200 -5.09 -32.16 17.75
CA VAL A 200 -6.27 -31.29 17.59
C VAL A 200 -6.31 -30.68 16.19
N LEU A 201 -5.18 -30.15 15.72
CA LEU A 201 -5.07 -29.55 14.39
C LEU A 201 -5.40 -30.55 13.28
N ASN A 202 -4.91 -31.80 13.40
CA ASN A 202 -5.25 -32.87 12.45
C ASN A 202 -6.73 -33.23 12.45
N ALA A 203 -7.40 -33.23 13.60
CA ALA A 203 -8.84 -33.44 13.67
C ALA A 203 -9.60 -32.30 12.96
N LEU A 204 -9.21 -31.05 13.22
CA LEU A 204 -9.78 -29.87 12.56
C LEU A 204 -9.56 -29.88 11.04
N LEU A 205 -8.38 -30.29 10.56
CA LEU A 205 -8.06 -30.36 9.13
C LEU A 205 -8.80 -31.48 8.39
N LYS A 206 -9.11 -32.59 9.08
CA LYS A 206 -9.89 -33.70 8.53
C LYS A 206 -11.39 -33.42 8.52
N ASP A 207 -11.86 -32.45 9.31
CA ASP A 207 -13.26 -32.07 9.36
C ASP A 207 -13.73 -31.52 8.01
N LYS A 208 -14.88 -32.02 7.53
CA LYS A 208 -15.39 -31.68 6.19
C LYS A 208 -15.96 -30.26 6.12
N GLN A 209 -16.37 -29.69 7.25
CA GLN A 209 -17.02 -28.39 7.32
C GLN A 209 -15.99 -27.25 7.43
N ILE A 210 -14.99 -27.40 8.30
CA ILE A 210 -13.99 -26.35 8.56
C ILE A 210 -12.60 -26.66 8.03
N GLY A 211 -12.29 -27.91 7.66
CA GLY A 211 -10.93 -28.34 7.35
C GLY A 211 -10.25 -27.44 6.33
N LYS A 212 -10.92 -27.11 5.23
CA LYS A 212 -10.44 -26.18 4.18
C LYS A 212 -10.18 -24.73 4.62
N ASN A 213 -10.72 -24.33 5.77
CA ASN A 213 -10.60 -22.99 6.33
C ASN A 213 -9.47 -22.87 7.37
N ILE A 214 -8.90 -23.99 7.80
CA ILE A 214 -7.74 -24.02 8.70
C ILE A 214 -6.48 -23.79 7.86
N VAL A 215 -5.64 -22.83 8.25
CA VAL A 215 -4.39 -22.51 7.53
C VAL A 215 -3.22 -22.71 8.50
N PRO A 216 -2.59 -23.90 8.52
CA PRO A 216 -1.38 -24.10 9.29
C PRO A 216 -0.24 -23.25 8.70
N ILE A 217 0.46 -22.51 9.55
CA ILE A 217 1.60 -21.68 9.15
C ILE A 217 2.80 -22.13 9.98
N VAL A 218 3.88 -22.52 9.31
CA VAL A 218 5.09 -23.02 9.96
C VAL A 218 6.31 -22.31 9.39
N PRO A 219 7.03 -21.50 10.18
CA PRO A 219 8.25 -20.87 9.70
C PRO A 219 9.39 -21.89 9.69
N ASP A 220 9.53 -22.59 8.57
CA ASP A 220 10.59 -23.58 8.29
C ASP A 220 10.54 -24.89 9.13
N GLU A 221 10.68 -24.78 10.45
CA GLU A 221 11.02 -25.88 11.38
C GLU A 221 9.87 -26.84 11.74
N ALA A 222 9.20 -27.44 10.75
CA ALA A 222 8.03 -28.28 10.97
C ALA A 222 8.31 -29.61 11.69
N ARG A 223 9.49 -30.21 11.48
CA ARG A 223 9.89 -31.46 12.16
C ARG A 223 10.07 -31.26 13.65
N THR A 224 10.59 -30.11 14.06
CA THR A 224 10.74 -29.74 15.47
C THR A 224 9.41 -29.73 16.21
N PHE A 225 8.32 -29.41 15.52
CA PHE A 225 6.96 -29.38 16.08
C PHE A 225 6.15 -30.66 15.83
N GLY A 226 6.73 -31.69 15.20
CA GLY A 226 6.02 -32.94 14.88
C GLY A 226 4.92 -32.77 13.82
N MET A 227 5.07 -31.79 12.92
CA MET A 227 4.08 -31.46 11.88
C MET A 227 4.35 -32.17 10.54
N GLU A 228 5.43 -32.94 10.41
CA GLU A 228 5.83 -33.61 9.16
C GLU A 228 4.77 -34.59 8.63
N GLY A 229 4.01 -35.24 9.53
CA GLY A 229 2.90 -36.11 9.14
C GLY A 229 1.78 -35.39 8.37
N MET A 230 1.66 -34.07 8.55
CA MET A 230 0.67 -33.25 7.86
C MET A 230 1.07 -32.95 6.41
N PHE A 231 2.36 -32.89 6.10
CA PHE A 231 2.84 -32.53 4.76
C PHE A 231 2.45 -33.56 3.72
N ARG A 232 2.50 -34.84 4.05
CA ARG A 232 2.03 -35.90 3.16
C ARG A 232 0.52 -35.83 2.93
N GLN A 233 -0.24 -35.52 3.97
CA GLN A 233 -1.70 -35.59 3.94
C GLN A 233 -2.34 -34.35 3.31
N PHE A 234 -1.84 -33.15 3.64
CA PHE A 234 -2.45 -31.86 3.26
C PHE A 234 -1.59 -31.04 2.30
N GLY A 235 -0.32 -31.43 2.09
CA GLY A 235 0.60 -30.74 1.20
C GLY A 235 1.07 -29.38 1.74
N ILE A 236 2.27 -29.01 1.35
CA ILE A 236 2.81 -27.65 1.48
C ILE A 236 2.34 -26.85 0.25
N TYR A 237 1.77 -25.67 0.48
CA TYR A 237 1.38 -24.78 -0.60
C TYR A 237 2.62 -24.29 -1.34
N SER A 238 2.67 -24.59 -2.64
CA SER A 238 3.68 -24.06 -3.55
C SER A 238 2.98 -23.59 -4.80
N SER A 239 3.03 -22.29 -5.09
CA SER A 239 2.39 -21.72 -6.29
C SER A 239 2.92 -22.31 -7.60
N ALA A 240 4.11 -22.93 -7.55
CA ALA A 240 4.74 -23.59 -8.68
C ALA A 240 4.63 -25.13 -8.67
N GLY A 241 4.02 -25.70 -7.61
CA GLY A 241 3.92 -27.14 -7.38
C GLY A 241 5.27 -27.85 -7.15
N GLN A 242 5.23 -29.18 -7.01
CA GLN A 242 6.43 -30.01 -6.84
C GLN A 242 7.29 -30.01 -8.12
N LYS A 243 8.51 -29.46 -8.04
CA LYS A 243 9.46 -29.40 -9.16
C LYS A 243 10.57 -30.45 -9.14
N TYR A 244 10.67 -31.22 -8.06
CA TYR A 244 11.78 -32.12 -7.82
C TYR A 244 11.34 -33.31 -6.95
N ILE A 245 12.19 -34.32 -6.84
CA ILE A 245 11.95 -35.48 -5.96
C ILE A 245 12.38 -35.10 -4.53
N PRO A 246 11.48 -35.12 -3.53
CA PRO A 246 11.84 -34.84 -2.13
C PRO A 246 12.98 -35.74 -1.66
N GLN A 247 13.91 -35.19 -0.88
CA GLN A 247 15.02 -35.94 -0.30
C GLN A 247 14.54 -37.09 0.60
N ASP A 248 13.40 -36.89 1.26
CA ASP A 248 12.78 -37.86 2.16
C ASP A 248 11.71 -38.70 1.48
N LYS A 249 11.66 -38.79 0.14
CA LYS A 249 10.63 -39.54 -0.61
C LYS A 249 10.47 -40.99 -0.15
N ASP A 250 11.55 -41.63 0.30
CA ASP A 250 11.52 -43.02 0.78
C ASP A 250 11.04 -43.15 2.24
N GLN A 251 10.79 -42.04 2.93
CA GLN A 251 10.22 -42.00 4.28
C GLN A 251 8.69 -42.02 4.25
N VAL A 252 8.08 -42.54 5.32
CA VAL A 252 6.62 -42.61 5.46
C VAL A 252 5.97 -41.21 5.49
N ALA A 253 6.67 -40.22 6.04
CA ALA A 253 6.19 -38.84 6.17
C ALA A 253 6.96 -37.88 5.24
N PHE A 254 7.21 -38.30 3.99
CA PHE A 254 7.81 -37.42 2.99
C PHE A 254 6.94 -36.18 2.73
N TYR A 255 7.58 -35.04 2.48
CA TYR A 255 6.84 -33.83 2.17
C TYR A 255 6.41 -33.79 0.70
N LYS A 256 5.30 -33.09 0.44
CA LYS A 256 4.79 -32.84 -0.90
C LYS A 256 4.42 -31.38 -1.03
N GLU A 257 4.98 -30.72 -2.04
CA GLU A 257 4.56 -29.41 -2.51
C GLU A 257 3.43 -29.54 -3.53
N ASP A 258 2.37 -28.76 -3.38
CA ASP A 258 1.22 -28.77 -4.28
C ASP A 258 0.63 -27.36 -4.42
N ILE A 259 0.13 -27.03 -5.60
CA ILE A 259 -0.63 -25.79 -5.83
C ILE A 259 -1.93 -25.75 -5.01
N LYS A 260 -2.41 -26.92 -4.58
CA LYS A 260 -3.54 -27.09 -3.65
C LYS A 260 -3.09 -27.43 -2.22
N GLY A 261 -1.79 -27.35 -1.94
CA GLY A 261 -1.26 -27.56 -0.59
C GLY A 261 -1.89 -26.58 0.38
N GLN A 262 -2.10 -27.02 1.62
CA GLN A 262 -2.84 -26.24 2.61
C GLN A 262 -1.92 -25.64 3.69
N VAL A 263 -0.74 -26.23 3.90
CA VAL A 263 0.23 -25.71 4.86
C VAL A 263 1.05 -24.59 4.22
N LEU A 264 1.18 -23.46 4.91
CA LEU A 264 2.09 -22.38 4.51
C LEU A 264 3.42 -22.56 5.24
N GLN A 265 4.49 -22.73 4.48
CA GLN A 265 5.86 -22.81 4.96
C GLN A 265 6.64 -21.54 4.62
#